data_AF-A0A6I3SY40-F1
#
_entry.id   AF-A0A6I3SY40-F1
#
_cell.length_a   1.000
_cell.length_b   1.000
_cell.length_c   1.000
_cell.angle_alpha   90.00
_cell.angle_beta   90.00
_cell.angle_gamma   90.00
#
_symmetry.space_group_name_H-M   'P 1'
#
loop_
_entity.id
_entity.type
_entity.pdbx_description
1 polymer ?
#
loop_
_entity_poly.entity_id
_entity_poly.type
_entity_poly.pdbx_seq_one_letter_code
_entity_poly.pdbx_strand_id
1 'polypeptide(L)' 'MKLTRYVSEYEQFLDSYIAEHPAVVEDQRRGWQIWWDRIVDLDAQKRQAKDSVPPKPYYYS' A
#
# COMPACT_ATOMS: atom_id res chain seq x y z
N MET A 1 -13.79 -37.62 -7.74
CA MET A 1 -14.52 -36.38 -7.42
C MET A 1 -13.54 -35.21 -7.49
N LYS A 2 -13.77 -34.23 -8.39
CA LYS A 2 -13.05 -32.94 -8.30
C LYS A 2 -13.64 -32.19 -7.11
N LEU A 3 -12.88 -32.02 -6.03
CA LEU A 3 -13.21 -31.04 -5.00
C LEU A 3 -12.96 -29.65 -5.60
N THR A 4 -13.99 -29.02 -6.15
CA THR A 4 -13.90 -27.60 -6.46
C THR A 4 -13.96 -26.86 -5.12
N ARG A 5 -12.81 -26.46 -4.61
CA ARG A 5 -12.70 -25.56 -3.46
C ARG A 5 -13.51 -24.29 -3.77
N TYR A 6 -14.24 -23.77 -2.79
CA TYR A 6 -14.94 -22.50 -2.95
C TYR A 6 -13.94 -21.41 -3.40
N VAL A 7 -14.29 -20.69 -4.45
CA VAL A 7 -13.59 -19.49 -4.93
C VAL A 7 -14.58 -18.34 -4.86
N SER A 8 -14.17 -17.25 -4.21
CA SER A 8 -15.04 -16.07 -4.07
C SER A 8 -15.28 -15.40 -5.43
N GLU A 9 -16.41 -14.68 -5.56
CA GLU A 9 -16.69 -13.88 -6.76
C GLU A 9 -15.62 -12.80 -7.00
N TYR A 10 -15.05 -12.27 -5.91
CA TYR A 10 -13.96 -11.30 -5.97
C TYR A 10 -12.69 -11.89 -6.57
N GLU A 11 -12.36 -13.13 -6.22
CA GLU A 11 -11.16 -13.78 -6.76
C GLU A 11 -11.31 -14.10 -8.24
N GLN A 12 -12.49 -14.61 -8.64
CA GLN A 12 -12.81 -14.81 -10.06
C GLN A 12 -12.74 -13.50 -10.86
N PHE A 13 -13.24 -12.40 -10.28
CA PHE A 13 -13.15 -11.08 -10.89
C PHE A 13 -11.69 -10.61 -11.03
N LEU A 14 -10.90 -10.69 -9.96
CA LEU A 14 -9.51 -10.24 -9.96
C LEU A 14 -8.66 -11.04 -10.95
N ASP A 15 -8.86 -12.36 -11.00
CA ASP A 15 -8.18 -13.24 -11.95
C ASP A 15 -8.48 -12.83 -13.40
N SER A 16 -9.77 -12.61 -13.70
CA SER A 16 -10.21 -12.18 -15.04
C SER A 16 -9.63 -10.81 -15.39
N TYR A 17 -9.67 -9.86 -14.46
CA TYR A 17 -9.16 -8.52 -14.63
C TYR A 17 -7.65 -8.49 -14.89
N ILE A 18 -6.86 -9.25 -14.13
CA ILE A 18 -5.41 -9.32 -14.33
C ILE A 18 -5.06 -9.98 -15.67
N ALA A 19 -5.82 -11.00 -16.09
CA ALA A 19 -5.63 -11.64 -17.39
C ALA A 19 -5.91 -10.69 -18.56
N GLU A 20 -6.94 -9.84 -18.45
CA GLU A 20 -7.29 -8.84 -19.47
C GLU A 20 -6.36 -7.61 -19.43
N HIS A 21 -5.76 -7.31 -18.28
CA HIS A 21 -4.93 -6.12 -18.05
C HIS A 21 -3.53 -6.45 -17.50
N PRO A 22 -2.66 -7.14 -18.27
CA PRO A 22 -1.35 -7.58 -17.77
C PRO A 22 -0.42 -6.43 -17.34
N ALA A 23 -0.62 -5.21 -17.85
CA ALA A 23 0.13 -4.02 -17.44
C ALA A 23 -0.08 -3.64 -15.96
N VAL A 24 -1.21 -4.01 -15.37
CA VAL A 24 -1.55 -3.73 -13.96
C VAL A 24 -0.53 -4.37 -13.02
N VAL A 25 0.07 -5.50 -13.38
CA VAL A 25 1.11 -6.14 -12.56
C VAL A 25 2.33 -5.24 -12.41
N GLU A 26 2.73 -4.56 -13.49
CA GLU A 26 3.84 -3.59 -13.46
C GLU A 26 3.46 -2.33 -12.68
N ASP A 27 2.23 -1.85 -12.79
CA ASP A 27 1.72 -0.75 -11.98
C ASP A 27 1.68 -1.08 -10.47
N GLN A 28 1.26 -2.29 -10.12
CA GLN A 28 1.30 -2.77 -8.73
C GLN A 28 2.72 -2.80 -8.18
N ARG A 29 3.69 -3.30 -8.97
CA ARG A 29 5.11 -3.30 -8.61
C ARG A 29 5.65 -1.88 -8.41
N ARG A 30 5.35 -0.97 -9.34
CA ARG A 30 5.71 0.45 -9.22
C ARG A 30 5.11 1.06 -7.96
N GLY A 31 3.81 0.85 -7.71
CA GLY A 31 3.12 1.36 -6.54
C GLY A 31 3.72 0.84 -5.23
N TRP A 32 4.09 -0.44 -5.17
CA TRP A 32 4.77 -1.02 -4.03
C TRP A 32 6.09 -0.30 -3.72
N GLN A 33 6.92 -0.07 -4.73
CA GLN A 33 8.22 0.57 -4.57
C GLN A 33 8.16 2.01 -4.05
N ILE A 34 7.07 2.75 -4.31
CA ILE A 34 6.92 4.14 -3.85
C ILE A 34 6.91 4.22 -2.31
N TRP A 35 6.24 3.27 -1.64
CA TRP A 35 5.97 3.37 -0.21
C TRP A 35 6.62 2.26 0.61
N TRP A 36 6.66 1.04 0.09
CA TRP A 36 7.12 -0.11 0.84
C TRP A 36 8.64 -0.29 0.81
N ASP A 37 9.28 0.11 -0.29
CA ASP A 37 10.75 0.05 -0.44
C ASP A 37 11.43 1.41 -0.25
N ARG A 38 10.71 2.36 0.37
CA ARG A 38 11.25 3.70 0.61
C ARG A 38 12.33 3.65 1.69
N ILE A 39 13.57 3.93 1.31
CA ILE A 39 14.64 4.15 2.28
C ILE A 39 14.34 5.44 3.06
N VAL A 40 14.25 5.31 4.38
CA VAL A 40 14.03 6.43 5.31
C VAL A 40 15.32 6.69 6.08
N ASP A 41 15.79 7.94 6.08
CA ASP A 41 16.85 8.37 6.99
C ASP A 41 16.27 8.52 8.41
N LEU A 42 16.50 7.49 9.23
CA LEU A 42 16.00 7.43 10.60
C LEU A 42 16.63 8.50 11.50
N ASP A 43 17.84 8.96 11.21
CA ASP A 43 18.48 10.01 12.02
C ASP A 43 17.94 11.39 11.65
N ALA A 44 17.63 11.63 10.37
CA ALA A 44 16.85 12.80 9.98
C ALA A 44 15.47 12.81 10.64
N GLN A 45 14.77 11.66 10.67
CA GLN A 45 13.47 11.53 11.32
C GLN A 45 13.55 11.84 12.82
N LYS A 46 14.57 11.33 13.53
CA LYS A 46 14.81 11.65 14.95
C LYS A 46 15.10 13.13 15.18
N ARG A 47 15.89 13.78 14.31
CA ARG A 47 16.15 15.23 14.40
C ARG A 47 14.86 16.02 14.24
N GLN A 48 14.08 15.71 13.20
CA GLN A 48 12.79 16.34 12.96
C GLN A 48 11.81 16.16 14.13
N ALA A 49 11.81 15.00 14.78
CA ALA A 49 10.99 14.76 15.97
C ALA A 49 11.39 15.64 17.17
N LYS A 50 12.69 15.94 17.33
CA LYS A 50 13.20 16.83 18.39
C LYS A 50 12.85 18.30 18.15
N ASP A 51 12.83 18.72 16.88
CA ASP A 51 12.52 20.09 16.48
C ASP A 51 11.01 20.33 16.32
N SER A 52 10.18 19.30 16.50
CA SER A 52 8.74 19.37 16.34
C SER A 52 8.06 20.10 17.51
N VAL A 53 7.10 20.97 17.20
CA VAL A 53 6.26 21.64 18.20
C VAL A 53 5.04 20.76 18.49
N PRO A 54 4.68 20.51 19.78
CA PRO A 54 3.47 19.76 20.11
C PRO A 54 2.23 20.39 19.45
N PRO A 55 1.37 19.58 18.78
CA PRO A 55 0.15 20.11 18.20
C PRO A 55 -0.76 20.65 19.30
N LYS A 56 -1.50 21.73 19.01
CA LYS A 56 -2.52 22.25 19.92
C LYS A 56 -3.58 21.16 20.16
N PRO A 57 -4.10 21.01 21.39
CA PRO A 57 -5.08 19.97 21.72
C PRO A 57 -6.41 20.13 20.95
N TYR A 58 -6.72 21.33 20.45
CA TYR A 58 -7.88 21.58 19.61
C TYR A 58 -7.48 22.51 18.44
N TYR A 59 -7.85 22.09 17.23
CA TYR A 59 -7.52 22.79 15.98
C TYR A 59 -8.57 23.83 15.55
N TYR A 60 -9.70 23.85 16.25
CA TYR A 60 -10.80 24.77 16.01
C TYR A 60 -10.94 25.68 17.24
N SER A 61 -10.54 26.94 17.09
CA SER A 61 -10.71 28.03 18.06
C SER A 61 -10.89 29.32 17.29
#